data_AF-A0A4R6NZP8-F1
#
_entry.id   AF-A0A4R6NZP8-F1
#
_cell.length_a   1.000
_cell.length_b   1.000
_cell.length_c   1.000
_cell.angle_alpha   90.00
_cell.angle_beta   90.00
_cell.angle_gamma   90.00
#
_symmetry.space_group_name_H-M   'P 1'
#
loop_
_entity.id
_entity.type
_entity.pdbx_description
1 polymer ?
#
loop_
_entity_poly.entity_id
_entity_poly.type
_entity_poly.pdbx_seq_one_letter_code
_entity_poly.pdbx_strand_id
1 'polypeptide(L)' 'MWRTRIRAGHLWLVLAGAVTALEVVAPEGELLSEGVDRGLEQHPLLVRTAIIITAAHLLNLLPEKIDPYARLPRVWK' A
#
# COMPACT_ATOMS: atom_id res chain seq x y z
N MET A 1 19.62 -20.33 -7.46
CA MET A 1 18.97 -19.38 -6.52
C MET A 1 19.06 -17.99 -7.14
N TRP A 2 18.02 -17.54 -7.84
CA TRP A 2 18.02 -16.21 -8.49
C TRP A 2 17.72 -15.15 -7.43
N ARG A 3 18.77 -14.54 -6.88
CA ARG A 3 18.62 -13.35 -6.03
C ARG A 3 18.31 -12.17 -6.97
N THR A 4 17.04 -11.80 -7.09
CA THR A 4 16.63 -10.57 -7.77
C THR A 4 17.43 -9.39 -7.22
N ARG A 5 17.90 -8.50 -8.11
CA ARG A 5 18.61 -7.26 -7.71
C ARG A 5 17.67 -6.20 -7.12
N ILE A 6 16.38 -6.50 -7.03
CA ILE A 6 15.34 -5.58 -6.56
C ILE A 6 15.39 -5.51 -5.04
N ARG A 7 15.72 -4.32 -4.53
CA ARG A 7 15.69 -3.99 -3.09
C ARG A 7 14.39 -3.26 -2.73
N ALA A 8 14.01 -3.27 -1.45
CA ALA A 8 12.85 -2.55 -0.93
C ALA A 8 12.80 -1.07 -1.35
N GLY A 9 13.93 -0.37 -1.38
CA GLY A 9 13.99 1.02 -1.85
C GLY A 9 13.55 1.20 -3.31
N HIS A 10 13.81 0.23 -4.19
CA HIS A 10 13.32 0.29 -5.57
C HIS A 10 11.80 0.15 -5.63
N LEU A 11 11.20 -0.67 -4.76
CA LEU A 11 9.75 -0.80 -4.69
C LEU A 11 9.09 0.49 -4.20
N TRP A 12 9.70 1.18 -3.24
CA TRP A 12 9.24 2.52 -2.83
C TRP A 12 9.33 3.54 -3.96
N LEU A 13 10.42 3.52 -4.75
CA LEU A 13 10.54 4.39 -5.93
C LEU A 13 9.48 4.07 -6.99
N VAL A 14 9.20 2.78 -7.23
CA VAL A 14 8.15 2.37 -8.17
C VAL A 14 6.78 2.84 -7.67
N LEU A 15 6.49 2.67 -6.39
CA LEU A 15 5.23 3.12 -5.79
C LEU A 15 5.08 4.64 -5.91
N ALA A 16 6.10 5.40 -5.48
CA ALA A 16 6.09 6.86 -5.60
C ALA A 16 5.94 7.31 -7.06
N GLY A 17 6.69 6.70 -7.98
CA GLY A 17 6.60 7.00 -9.41
C GLY A 17 5.22 6.69 -9.99
N ALA A 18 4.60 5.58 -9.60
CA ALA A 18 3.25 5.23 -10.05
C ALA A 18 2.20 6.21 -9.53
N VAL A 19 2.27 6.60 -8.25
CA VAL A 19 1.40 7.62 -7.67
C VAL A 19 1.59 8.94 -8.41
N THR A 20 2.82 9.43 -8.56
CA THR A 20 3.10 10.68 -9.28
C THR A 20 2.64 10.64 -10.73
N ALA A 21 2.85 9.53 -11.44
CA ALA A 21 2.39 9.38 -12.81
C ALA A 21 0.88 9.48 -12.90
N LEU A 22 0.15 8.80 -12.00
CA LEU A 22 -1.32 8.86 -11.96
C LEU A 22 -1.79 10.30 -11.70
N GLU A 23 -1.20 11.01 -10.74
CA GLU A 23 -1.55 12.41 -10.44
C GLU A 23 -1.33 13.36 -11.62
N VAL A 24 -0.39 13.06 -12.53
CA VAL A 24 -0.10 13.90 -13.71
C VAL A 24 -1.01 13.59 -14.90
N VAL A 25 -1.42 12.33 -15.07
CA VAL A 25 -2.13 11.88 -16.28
C VAL A 25 -3.61 11.58 -16.05
N ALA A 26 -4.06 11.49 -14.79
CA ALA A 26 -5.43 11.16 -14.46
C ALA A 26 -6.38 12.26 -14.97
N PRO A 27 -7.52 11.87 -15.57
CA PRO A 27 -8.65 12.77 -15.76
C PRO A 27 -9.12 13.37 -14.44
N GLU A 28 -9.85 14.49 -14.51
CA GLU A 28 -10.55 15.05 -13.35
C GLU A 28 -11.44 13.97 -12.69
N GLY A 29 -11.33 13.82 -11.37
CA GLY A 29 -12.08 12.81 -10.62
C GLY A 29 -11.40 11.44 -10.54
N GLU A 30 -10.24 11.22 -11.17
CA GLU A 30 -9.52 9.93 -11.14
C GLU A 30 -8.15 10.00 -10.44
N LEU A 31 -7.91 11.02 -9.61
CA LEU A 31 -6.74 11.06 -8.73
C LEU A 31 -6.78 9.91 -7.72
N LEU A 32 -5.61 9.54 -7.21
CA LEU A 32 -5.54 8.46 -6.22
C LEU A 32 -6.28 8.82 -4.94
N SER A 33 -6.14 10.08 -4.51
CA SER A 33 -6.87 10.66 -3.38
C SER A 33 -8.38 10.60 -3.59
N GLU A 34 -8.86 10.97 -4.78
CA GLU A 34 -10.29 10.94 -5.12
C GLU A 34 -10.83 9.50 -5.17
N GLY A 35 -10.01 8.54 -5.62
CA GLY A 35 -10.33 7.12 -5.51
C GLY A 35 -10.49 6.67 -4.05
N VAL A 36 -9.65 7.17 -3.15
CA VAL A 36 -9.81 6.95 -1.70
C VAL A 36 -11.07 7.61 -1.19
N ASP A 37 -11.40 8.83 -1.63
CA ASP A 37 -12.62 9.54 -1.24
C ASP A 37 -13.87 8.74 -1.63
N ARG A 38 -13.97 8.26 -2.88
CA ARG A 38 -15.06 7.37 -3.32
C ARG A 38 -15.14 6.11 -2.47
N GLY A 39 -13.99 5.50 -2.16
CA GLY A 39 -13.94 4.34 -1.29
C GLY A 39 -14.43 4.65 0.13
N LEU A 40 -14.10 5.82 0.67
CA LEU A 40 -14.56 6.29 1.97
C LEU A 40 -16.06 6.59 1.99
N GLU A 41 -16.62 7.11 0.90
CA GLU A 41 -18.07 7.33 0.75
C GLU A 41 -18.85 6.01 0.72
N GLN A 42 -18.34 5.01 -0.01
CA GLN A 42 -19.03 3.73 -0.18
C GLN A 42 -18.84 2.77 1.01
N HIS A 43 -17.60 2.70 1.53
CA HIS A 43 -17.19 1.72 2.54
C HIS A 43 -16.21 2.32 3.57
N PRO A 44 -16.65 3.33 4.36
CA PRO A 44 -15.76 4.14 5.20
C PRO A 44 -14.95 3.33 6.21
N LEU A 45 -15.58 2.37 6.89
CA LEU A 45 -14.91 1.54 7.89
C LEU A 45 -13.86 0.63 7.24
N LEU A 46 -14.21 -0.02 6.13
CA LEU A 46 -13.31 -0.93 5.43
C LEU A 46 -12.06 -0.19 4.95
N VAL A 47 -12.23 0.95 4.28
CA VAL A 47 -11.11 1.73 3.74
C VAL A 47 -10.23 2.27 4.86
N ARG A 48 -10.80 2.86 5.91
CA ARG A 48 -10.02 3.33 7.07
C ARG A 48 -9.25 2.20 7.74
N THR A 49 -9.91 1.08 8.00
CA THR A 49 -9.27 -0.09 8.63
C THR A 49 -8.15 -0.64 7.76
N ALA A 50 -8.35 -0.75 6.45
CA ALA A 50 -7.31 -1.20 5.52
C ALA A 50 -6.08 -0.26 5.55
N ILE A 51 -6.30 1.06 5.48
CA ILE A 51 -5.21 2.05 5.53
C ILE A 51 -4.47 1.99 6.87
N ILE A 52 -5.20 2.00 8.00
CA ILE A 52 -4.60 2.00 9.34
C ILE A 52 -3.78 0.73 9.57
N ILE A 53 -4.33 -0.45 9.24
CA ILE A 53 -3.61 -1.72 9.42
C ILE A 53 -2.37 -1.75 8.54
N THR A 54 -2.46 -1.30 7.29
CA THR A 54 -1.32 -1.28 6.35
C THR A 54 -0.24 -0.32 6.84
N ALA A 55 -0.61 0.89 7.27
CA ALA A 55 0.33 1.84 7.84
C ALA A 55 0.98 1.28 9.12
N ALA A 56 0.19 0.69 10.02
CA ALA A 56 0.70 0.10 11.26
C ALA A 56 1.65 -1.08 10.99
N HIS A 57 1.36 -1.91 9.99
CA HIS A 57 2.28 -2.98 9.54
C HIS A 57 3.60 -2.39 9.03
N LEU A 58 3.54 -1.44 8.09
CA LEU A 58 4.75 -0.83 7.49
C LEU A 58 5.61 -0.09 8.52
N LEU A 59 4.98 0.47 9.54
CA LEU A 59 5.64 1.15 10.67
C LEU A 59 6.07 0.18 11.78
N ASN A 60 5.85 -1.14 11.63
CA ASN A 60 6.17 -2.17 12.63
C ASN A 60 5.48 -1.95 13.99
N LEU A 61 4.27 -1.37 13.98
CA LEU A 61 3.49 -1.09 15.19
C LEU A 61 2.64 -2.29 15.63
N LEU A 62 2.42 -3.27 14.74
CA LEU A 62 1.63 -4.47 15.03
C LEU A 62 2.55 -5.62 15.46
N PRO A 63 2.30 -6.29 16.60
CA PRO A 63 2.98 -7.52 16.94
C PRO A 63 2.61 -8.65 15.96
N GLU A 64 3.57 -9.54 15.66
CA GLU A 64 3.47 -10.62 14.64
C GLU A 64 2.19 -11.48 14.78
N LYS A 65 1.67 -11.65 16.00
CA LYS A 65 0.45 -12.44 16.26
C LYS A 65 -0.83 -11.84 15.67
N ILE A 66 -0.91 -10.50 15.63
CA ILE A 66 -2.09 -9.75 15.19
C ILE A 66 -1.85 -8.98 13.89
N ASP A 67 -0.62 -8.96 13.40
CA ASP A 67 -0.29 -8.38 12.10
C ASP A 67 -0.82 -9.31 10.98
N PRO A 68 -1.83 -8.89 10.21
CA PRO A 68 -2.37 -9.73 9.14
C PRO A 68 -1.36 -9.94 8.00
N TYR A 69 -0.41 -9.04 7.81
CA TYR A 69 0.64 -9.17 6.80
C TYR A 69 1.75 -10.13 7.23
N ALA A 70 1.93 -10.37 8.55
CA ALA A 70 2.95 -11.28 9.06
C ALA A 70 2.72 -12.76 8.67
N ARG A 71 1.49 -13.12 8.32
CA ARG A 71 1.14 -14.48 7.86
C ARG A 71 1.17 -14.65 6.34
N LEU A 72 1.32 -13.56 5.59
CA LEU A 72 1.61 -13.70 4.16
C LEU A 72 2.92 -14.47 4.03
N PRO A 73 3.01 -15.43 3.10
CA PRO A 73 4.17 -16.30 3.01
C PRO A 73 5.43 -15.43 2.99
N ARG A 74 6.40 -15.71 3.88
CA ARG A 74 7.76 -15.19 3.75
C ARG A 74 8.31 -15.74 2.43
N VAL A 75 7.99 -15.10 1.30
CA VAL A 75 8.36 -15.59 -0.05
C VAL A 75 9.87 -15.46 -0.31
N TRP A 76 10.64 -15.01 0.68
CA TRP A 76 12.09 -14.86 0.59
C TRP A 76 12.74 -15.38 1.88
N LYS A 77 13.07 -16.67 1.91
CA LYS A 77 14.20 -17.18 2.69
C LYS A 77 15.43 -17.24 1.78
#